data_AF-A0A9J7KXS1-F1
#
_entry.id   AF-A0A9J7KXS1-F1
#
_cell.length_a   1.000
_cell.length_b   1.000
_cell.length_c   1.000
_cell.angle_alpha   90.00
_cell.angle_beta   90.00
_cell.angle_gamma   90.00
#
_symmetry.space_group_name_H-M   'P 1'
#
loop_
_entity.id
_entity.type
_entity.pdbx_description
1 polymer ?
#
loop_
_entity_poly.entity_id
_entity_poly.type
_entity_poly.pdbx_seq_one_letter_code
_entity_poly.pdbx_strand_id
1 'polypeptide(L)'
;MYHCHDTYSFLSILYVSYQEITGSVLAEDDDNFQGLKVLSDARHCWRKNAYYSDVVFLGHITHRAIHHELVTKEDEPISQNHEIIGTERFYEWADAKGLSIHLHGHDRNGSVNKIVKDRQYTDNGNDTWHATKNLARSFVKVAKGKPVNRGVTWHPELSDKGAGIKTHYYWAMKTCDGDPDLLRFRLDNIVRHYQNDHRNCFAGNVRHPGARCKTDPNYEPTRTTIRDPVAAQLLTRWIQKSTIYEWPLDYVNVSKFLISHR
;
A
#
# COMPACT_ATOMS: atom_id res chain seq x y z
N MET A 1 35.36 -21.85 36.15
CA MET A 1 36.00 -21.33 34.93
C MET A 1 35.45 -22.15 33.77
N TYR A 2 34.27 -21.79 33.26
CA TYR A 2 33.68 -22.43 32.08
C TYR A 2 33.87 -21.45 30.92
N HIS A 3 34.77 -21.79 29.99
CA HIS A 3 34.91 -21.09 28.72
C HIS A 3 33.73 -21.51 27.83
N CYS A 4 32.87 -20.55 27.49
CA CYS A 4 31.85 -20.70 26.46
C CYS A 4 32.51 -20.44 25.10
N HIS A 5 32.98 -21.50 24.45
CA HIS A 5 33.34 -21.51 23.03
C HIS A 5 32.11 -21.98 22.25
N ASP A 6 31.18 -21.08 21.88
CA ASP A 6 30.10 -21.44 20.96
C ASP A 6 29.39 -20.25 20.28
N THR A 7 30.10 -19.13 20.07
CA THR A 7 29.54 -17.97 19.35
C THR A 7 29.79 -18.01 17.83
N TYR A 8 30.70 -18.86 17.34
CA TYR A 8 31.07 -18.91 15.92
C TYR A 8 30.21 -19.84 15.05
N SER A 9 29.54 -20.85 15.63
CA SER A 9 28.69 -21.78 14.86
C SER A 9 27.30 -21.21 14.54
N PHE A 10 26.73 -20.39 15.44
CA PHE A 10 25.43 -19.73 15.19
C PHE A 10 25.51 -18.64 14.13
N LEU A 11 26.59 -17.85 14.12
CA LEU A 11 26.81 -16.80 13.12
C LEU A 11 27.03 -17.38 11.71
N SER A 12 27.69 -18.53 11.59
CA SER A 12 27.92 -19.18 10.29
C SER A 12 26.66 -19.84 9.72
N ILE A 13 25.80 -20.43 10.56
CA ILE A 13 24.51 -20.99 10.13
C ILE A 13 23.55 -19.89 9.66
N LEU A 14 23.50 -18.75 10.36
CA LEU A 14 22.73 -17.59 9.91
C LEU A 14 23.27 -17.03 8.58
N TYR A 15 24.58 -16.88 8.44
CA TYR A 15 25.20 -16.31 7.23
C TYR A 15 24.99 -17.18 5.97
N VAL A 16 25.04 -18.51 6.11
CA VAL A 16 24.72 -19.45 5.01
C VAL A 16 23.23 -19.35 4.63
N SER A 17 22.33 -19.23 5.61
CA SER A 17 20.90 -19.04 5.33
C SER A 17 20.60 -17.71 4.64
N TYR A 18 21.33 -16.63 4.96
CA TYR A 18 21.15 -15.33 4.32
C TYR A 18 21.57 -15.34 2.85
N GLN A 19 22.69 -15.98 2.49
CA GLN A 19 23.08 -16.11 1.08
C GLN A 19 22.11 -16.99 0.27
N GLU A 20 21.59 -18.06 0.87
CA GLU A 20 20.58 -18.90 0.24
C GLU A 20 19.23 -18.19 0.09
N ILE A 21 18.81 -17.38 1.07
CA ILE A 21 17.57 -16.59 0.99
C ILE A 21 17.71 -15.49 -0.05
N THR A 22 18.80 -14.71 -0.03
CA THR A 22 19.08 -13.71 -1.07
C THR A 22 19.16 -14.38 -2.45
N GLY A 23 19.84 -15.52 -2.57
CA GLY A 23 19.89 -16.32 -3.80
C GLY A 23 18.52 -16.79 -4.27
N SER A 24 17.65 -17.24 -3.36
CA SER A 24 16.28 -17.67 -3.69
C SER A 24 15.36 -16.51 -4.09
N VAL A 25 15.55 -15.33 -3.50
CA VAL A 25 14.81 -14.11 -3.89
C VAL A 25 15.30 -13.59 -5.25
N LEU A 26 16.61 -13.69 -5.52
CA LEU A 26 17.21 -13.30 -6.80
C LEU A 26 16.85 -14.27 -7.95
N ALA A 27 16.60 -15.55 -7.65
CA ALA A 27 16.34 -16.58 -8.65
C ALA A 27 14.89 -16.61 -9.20
N GLU A 28 13.96 -15.88 -8.59
CA GLU A 28 12.54 -15.88 -8.97
C GLU A 28 12.09 -14.65 -9.78
N ASP A 29 12.97 -13.68 -10.02
CA ASP A 29 12.63 -12.55 -10.90
C ASP A 29 12.80 -12.95 -12.37
N ASP A 30 11.81 -12.54 -13.17
CA ASP A 30 11.64 -12.71 -14.62
C ASP A 30 12.93 -12.43 -15.43
N ASP A 31 12.95 -12.78 -16.73
CA ASP A 31 14.11 -12.67 -17.65
C ASP A 31 14.72 -11.23 -17.76
N ASN A 32 14.15 -10.24 -17.08
CA ASN A 32 14.57 -8.85 -17.02
C ASN A 32 14.74 -8.37 -15.56
N PHE A 33 15.65 -8.99 -14.80
CA PHE A 33 15.97 -8.61 -13.43
C PHE A 33 16.51 -7.16 -13.36
N GLN A 34 15.77 -6.27 -12.71
CA GLN A 34 16.15 -4.86 -12.51
C GLN A 34 16.69 -4.57 -11.10
N GLY A 35 16.62 -5.55 -10.19
CA GLY A 35 16.97 -5.41 -8.77
C GLY A 35 15.93 -6.07 -7.87
N LEU A 36 16.25 -6.20 -6.58
CA LEU A 36 15.39 -6.79 -5.56
C LEU A 36 14.14 -5.93 -5.35
N LYS A 37 13.00 -6.60 -5.22
CA LYS A 37 11.75 -6.01 -4.77
C LYS A 37 11.56 -6.36 -3.30
N VAL A 38 11.49 -5.37 -2.43
CA VAL A 38 11.42 -5.54 -0.98
C VAL A 38 10.16 -4.90 -0.40
N LEU A 39 9.72 -5.44 0.73
CA LEU A 39 8.65 -4.91 1.56
C LEU A 39 9.21 -4.65 2.96
N SER A 40 8.90 -3.52 3.58
CA SER A 40 9.25 -3.26 4.98
C SER A 40 8.02 -3.13 5.87
N ASP A 41 8.18 -3.56 7.12
CA ASP A 41 7.18 -3.41 8.18
C ASP A 41 7.90 -3.10 9.50
N ALA A 42 7.52 -1.98 10.12
CA ALA A 42 8.06 -1.57 11.41
C ALA A 42 7.11 -1.97 12.55
N ARG A 43 7.58 -2.87 13.42
CA ARG A 43 6.83 -3.35 14.59
C ARG A 43 7.37 -2.71 15.85
N HIS A 44 6.62 -1.77 16.41
CA HIS A 44 6.91 -1.19 17.71
C HIS A 44 6.51 -2.12 18.84
N CYS A 45 7.40 -2.34 19.81
CA CYS A 45 7.07 -3.22 20.92
C CYS A 45 6.04 -2.63 21.89
N TRP A 46 4.93 -3.35 22.05
CA TRP A 46 3.87 -3.24 23.07
C TRP A 46 3.11 -1.89 23.16
N ARG A 47 3.67 -0.72 22.79
CA ARG A 47 3.00 0.61 22.79
C ARG A 47 3.57 1.60 21.76
N LYS A 48 2.84 2.70 21.51
CA LYS A 48 3.24 3.85 20.66
C LYS A 48 4.52 4.60 21.10
N ASN A 49 5.09 4.25 22.24
CA ASN A 49 6.32 4.86 22.76
C ASN A 49 7.32 3.74 23.14
N ALA A 50 7.37 2.72 22.28
CA ALA A 50 8.17 1.52 22.47
C ALA A 50 9.64 1.88 22.67
N TYR A 51 10.32 1.16 23.55
CA TYR A 51 11.76 1.33 23.73
C TYR A 51 12.54 0.80 22.53
N TYR A 52 12.04 -0.25 21.87
CA TYR A 52 12.64 -0.83 20.68
C TYR A 52 11.59 -1.12 19.61
N SER A 53 12.03 -1.18 18.36
CA SER A 53 11.21 -1.51 17.20
C SER A 53 12.00 -2.40 16.26
N ASP A 54 11.33 -3.43 15.76
CA ASP A 54 11.87 -4.32 14.75
C ASP A 54 11.43 -3.81 13.38
N VAL A 55 12.39 -3.43 12.54
CA VAL A 55 12.16 -3.04 11.14
C VAL A 55 12.61 -4.21 10.28
N VAL A 56 11.65 -4.93 9.72
CA VAL A 56 11.90 -6.17 8.96
C VAL A 56 11.73 -5.90 7.48
N PHE A 57 12.68 -6.35 6.68
CA PHE A 57 12.66 -6.28 5.22
C PHE A 57 12.43 -7.68 4.65
N LEU A 58 11.36 -7.82 3.87
CA LEU A 58 10.91 -9.07 3.26
C LEU A 58 11.09 -9.00 1.74
N GLY A 59 11.33 -10.14 1.10
CA GLY A 59 11.21 -10.23 -0.36
C GLY A 59 9.75 -10.06 -0.79
N HIS A 60 9.50 -9.22 -1.78
CA HIS A 60 8.14 -8.89 -2.24
C HIS A 60 7.35 -10.12 -2.71
N ILE A 61 8.00 -11.08 -3.37
CA ILE A 61 7.37 -12.31 -3.87
C ILE A 61 7.39 -13.39 -2.79
N THR A 62 8.58 -13.70 -2.27
CA THR A 62 8.79 -14.83 -1.37
C THR A 62 8.24 -14.62 0.04
N HIS A 63 8.02 -13.36 0.45
CA HIS A 63 7.70 -12.97 1.82
C HIS A 63 8.70 -13.49 2.87
N ARG A 64 9.91 -13.87 2.43
CA ARG A 64 11.01 -14.30 3.32
C ARG A 64 11.76 -13.08 3.84
N ALA A 65 12.19 -13.13 5.09
CA ALA A 65 13.02 -12.08 5.68
C ALA A 65 14.38 -12.03 4.98
N ILE A 66 14.69 -10.87 4.40
CA ILE A 66 15.97 -10.54 3.77
C ILE A 66 16.89 -9.91 4.79
N HIS A 67 16.35 -9.02 5.63
CA HIS A 67 17.12 -8.27 6.61
C HIS A 67 16.24 -7.84 7.78
N HIS A 68 16.86 -7.61 8.93
CA HIS A 68 16.19 -7.17 10.15
C HIS A 68 17.07 -6.13 10.84
N GLU A 69 16.46 -4.99 11.17
CA GLU A 69 17.08 -3.91 11.91
C GLU A 69 16.34 -3.72 13.23
N LEU A 70 17.08 -3.79 14.33
CA LEU A 70 16.58 -3.42 15.66
C LEU A 70 16.94 -1.96 15.91
N VAL A 71 15.94 -1.12 16.10
CA VAL A 71 16.13 0.29 16.46
C VAL A 71 15.60 0.53 17.86
N THR A 72 16.45 1.09 18.71
CA THR A 72 16.16 1.40 20.10
C THR A 72 16.07 2.90 20.33
N LYS A 73 15.58 3.29 21.50
CA LYS A 73 15.58 4.69 21.93
C LYS A 73 16.95 5.29 22.18
N GLU A 74 17.98 4.46 22.27
CA GLU A 74 19.36 4.93 22.33
C GLU A 74 19.83 5.40 20.95
N ASP A 75 19.31 4.78 19.88
CA ASP A 75 19.54 5.20 18.50
C ASP A 75 18.72 6.44 18.14
N GLU A 76 17.42 6.42 18.46
CA GLU A 76 16.48 7.48 18.14
C GLU A 76 15.40 7.57 19.24
N PRO A 77 15.36 8.65 20.04
CA PRO A 77 14.42 8.78 21.15
C PRO A 77 12.93 8.68 20.76
N ILE A 78 12.60 9.02 19.51
CA ILE A 78 11.22 9.07 18.99
C ILE A 78 10.89 7.77 18.26
N SER A 79 10.09 6.90 18.88
CA SER A 79 9.69 5.60 18.30
C SER A 79 9.07 5.66 16.89
N GLN A 80 8.39 6.76 16.56
CA GLN A 80 7.81 7.00 15.23
C GLN A 80 8.87 7.15 14.13
N ASN A 81 10.09 7.55 14.50
CA ASN A 81 11.22 7.70 13.61
C ASN A 81 12.04 6.40 13.48
N HIS A 82 11.76 5.36 14.28
CA HIS A 82 12.55 4.13 14.23
C HIS A 82 12.51 3.46 12.85
N GLU A 83 11.38 3.54 12.13
CA GLU A 83 11.28 3.04 10.76
C GLU A 83 12.23 3.78 9.80
N ILE A 84 12.45 5.07 10.02
CA ILE A 84 13.36 5.91 9.23
C ILE A 84 14.78 5.39 9.42
N ILE A 85 15.22 5.28 10.68
CA ILE A 85 16.56 4.79 11.03
C ILE A 85 16.78 3.37 10.52
N GLY A 86 15.80 2.47 10.70
CA GLY A 86 15.89 1.10 10.19
C GLY A 86 15.97 1.04 8.66
N THR A 87 15.28 1.94 7.97
CA THR A 87 15.35 2.04 6.50
C THR A 87 16.70 2.56 6.01
N GLU A 88 17.26 3.57 6.69
CA GLU A 88 18.59 4.09 6.36
C GLU A 88 19.66 3.01 6.53
N ARG A 89 19.67 2.33 7.69
CA ARG A 89 20.60 1.22 7.97
C ARG A 89 20.45 0.06 6.99
N PHE A 90 19.23 -0.28 6.60
CA PHE A 90 18.98 -1.29 5.57
C PHE A 90 19.62 -0.91 4.23
N TYR A 91 19.48 0.34 3.78
CA TYR A 91 20.09 0.75 2.53
C TYR A 91 21.62 0.81 2.62
N GLU A 92 22.19 1.26 3.73
CA GLU A 92 23.64 1.20 3.96
C GLU A 92 24.15 -0.24 3.88
N TRP A 93 23.44 -1.18 4.49
CA TRP A 93 23.73 -2.61 4.41
C TRP A 93 23.60 -3.15 2.97
N ALA A 94 22.53 -2.80 2.26
CA ALA A 94 22.27 -3.25 0.90
C ALA A 94 23.35 -2.74 -0.07
N ASP A 95 23.71 -1.46 0.04
CA ASP A 95 24.76 -0.82 -0.76
C ASP A 95 26.12 -1.47 -0.49
N ALA A 96 26.46 -1.72 0.78
CA ALA A 96 27.70 -2.40 1.17
C ALA A 96 27.79 -3.85 0.63
N LYS A 97 26.64 -4.48 0.37
CA LYS A 97 26.54 -5.81 -0.25
C LYS A 97 26.41 -5.77 -1.77
N GLY A 98 26.36 -4.59 -2.39
CA GLY A 98 26.14 -4.42 -3.82
C GLY A 98 24.75 -4.86 -4.28
N LEU A 99 23.75 -4.82 -3.39
CA LEU A 99 22.38 -5.20 -3.71
C LEU A 99 21.62 -4.01 -4.32
N SER A 100 21.19 -4.15 -5.57
CA SER A 100 20.27 -3.19 -6.19
C SER A 100 18.86 -3.43 -5.70
N ILE A 101 18.19 -2.40 -5.16
CA ILE A 101 16.78 -2.44 -4.77
C ILE A 101 15.96 -1.70 -5.83
N HIS A 102 15.13 -2.44 -6.57
CA HIS A 102 14.30 -1.90 -7.64
C HIS A 102 12.96 -1.36 -7.12
N LEU A 103 12.37 -2.00 -6.11
CA LEU A 103 11.09 -1.59 -5.54
C LEU A 103 11.13 -1.72 -4.03
N HIS A 104 10.70 -0.69 -3.30
CA HIS A 104 10.52 -0.76 -1.86
C HIS A 104 9.07 -0.43 -1.50
N GLY A 105 8.32 -1.44 -1.08
CA GLY A 105 6.97 -1.32 -0.55
C GLY A 105 6.93 -1.15 0.97
N HIS A 106 6.20 -0.17 1.47
CA HIS A 106 6.12 0.09 2.92
C HIS A 106 4.80 0.74 3.34
N ASP A 107 4.58 0.94 4.64
CA ASP A 107 3.46 1.72 5.13
C ASP A 107 3.64 3.20 4.79
N ARG A 108 2.55 3.97 4.62
CA ARG A 108 2.69 5.39 4.25
C ARG A 108 3.35 6.21 5.38
N ASN A 109 4.66 6.41 5.26
CA ASN A 109 5.49 7.27 6.08
C ASN A 109 6.21 8.30 5.18
N GLY A 110 5.96 9.60 5.40
CA GLY A 110 6.46 10.67 4.52
C GLY A 110 7.99 10.72 4.43
N SER A 111 8.69 10.42 5.53
CA SER A 111 10.15 10.40 5.56
C SER A 111 10.72 9.20 4.82
N VAL A 112 10.11 8.01 5.00
CA VAL A 112 10.52 6.80 4.25
C VAL A 112 10.26 6.99 2.76
N ASN A 113 9.09 7.53 2.38
CA ASN A 113 8.80 7.87 0.98
C ASN A 113 9.89 8.77 0.39
N LYS A 114 10.38 9.76 1.15
CA LYS A 114 11.48 10.63 0.71
C LYS A 114 12.78 9.84 0.54
N ILE A 115 13.17 9.05 1.54
CA ILE A 115 14.39 8.23 1.48
C ILE A 115 14.40 7.34 0.24
N VAL A 116 13.28 6.67 -0.05
CA VAL A 116 13.15 5.78 -1.20
C VAL A 116 13.21 6.57 -2.51
N LYS A 117 12.45 7.66 -2.63
CA LYS A 117 12.38 8.50 -3.85
C LYS A 117 13.67 9.24 -4.17
N ASP A 118 14.47 9.56 -3.17
CA ASP A 118 15.78 10.20 -3.36
C ASP A 118 16.82 9.22 -3.94
N ARG A 119 16.50 7.91 -4.04
CA ARG A 119 17.36 6.90 -4.68
C ARG A 119 17.11 6.85 -6.19
N GLN A 120 18.20 6.78 -6.96
CA GLN A 120 18.17 6.89 -8.43
C GLN A 120 17.48 5.71 -9.15
N TYR A 121 17.39 4.53 -8.53
CA TYR A 121 16.95 3.29 -9.17
C TYR A 121 15.91 2.50 -8.38
N THR A 122 15.30 3.13 -7.36
CA THR A 122 14.32 2.46 -6.50
C THR A 122 12.96 3.10 -6.66
N ASP A 123 12.01 2.32 -7.14
CA ASP A 123 10.61 2.70 -7.14
C ASP A 123 10.06 2.62 -5.72
N ASN A 124 9.31 3.66 -5.37
CA ASN A 124 8.56 3.73 -4.14
C ASN A 124 7.19 3.07 -4.28
N GLY A 125 6.72 2.40 -3.24
CA GLY A 125 5.31 2.08 -3.14
C GLY A 125 4.80 1.95 -1.71
N ASN A 126 3.56 2.35 -1.53
CA ASN A 126 2.85 2.33 -0.28
C ASN A 126 1.84 1.16 -0.27
N ASP A 127 1.69 0.52 0.88
CA ASP A 127 0.75 -0.58 1.06
C ASP A 127 -0.71 -0.13 0.80
N THR A 128 -1.32 -0.76 -0.20
CA THR A 128 -2.70 -0.54 -0.63
C THR A 128 -3.75 -0.98 0.41
N TRP A 129 -3.45 -1.99 1.23
CA TRP A 129 -4.33 -2.40 2.34
C TRP A 129 -4.36 -1.32 3.41
N HIS A 130 -3.18 -0.85 3.85
CA HIS A 130 -3.06 0.25 4.81
C HIS A 130 -3.69 1.54 4.27
N ALA A 131 -3.59 1.81 2.98
CA ALA A 131 -4.22 2.96 2.34
C ALA A 131 -5.76 2.90 2.37
N THR A 132 -6.33 1.71 2.17
CA THR A 132 -7.79 1.54 2.03
C THR A 132 -8.51 1.23 3.34
N LYS A 133 -7.81 0.76 4.38
CA LYS A 133 -8.43 0.28 5.64
C LYS A 133 -9.37 1.29 6.28
N ASN A 134 -9.03 2.57 6.21
CA ASN A 134 -9.75 3.66 6.87
C ASN A 134 -10.69 4.45 5.95
N LEU A 135 -10.77 4.13 4.65
CA LEU A 135 -11.59 4.88 3.69
C LEU A 135 -13.08 4.85 4.06
N ALA A 136 -13.63 3.68 4.37
CA ALA A 136 -15.04 3.58 4.75
C ALA A 136 -15.34 4.42 6.01
N ARG A 137 -14.40 4.47 6.96
CA ARG A 137 -14.53 5.27 8.19
C ARG A 137 -14.45 6.77 7.92
N SER A 138 -13.52 7.22 7.07
CA SER A 138 -13.44 8.65 6.71
C SER A 138 -14.62 9.09 5.85
N PHE A 139 -15.19 8.18 5.05
CA PHE A 139 -16.36 8.43 4.21
C PHE A 139 -17.64 8.72 5.01
N VAL A 140 -17.74 8.21 6.25
CA VAL A 140 -18.90 8.48 7.12
C VAL A 140 -19.23 9.97 7.23
N LYS A 141 -18.21 10.84 7.18
CA LYS A 141 -18.38 12.31 7.27
C LYS A 141 -19.19 12.92 6.13
N VAL A 142 -19.16 12.31 4.93
CA VAL A 142 -19.93 12.76 3.77
C VAL A 142 -21.22 11.96 3.57
N ALA A 143 -21.35 10.82 4.25
CA ALA A 143 -22.52 9.95 4.22
C ALA A 143 -23.62 10.36 5.21
N LYS A 144 -23.24 10.93 6.37
CA LYS A 144 -24.18 11.32 7.43
C LYS A 144 -23.69 12.51 8.25
N GLY A 145 -24.62 13.30 8.80
CA GLY A 145 -24.32 14.46 9.63
C GLY A 145 -25.56 15.15 10.19
N LYS A 146 -25.38 16.34 10.78
CA LYS A 146 -26.49 17.14 11.32
C LYS A 146 -27.38 17.66 10.18
N PRO A 147 -28.72 17.74 10.37
CA PRO A 147 -29.65 18.24 9.34
C PRO A 147 -29.26 19.61 8.75
N VAL A 148 -28.76 20.52 9.58
CA VAL A 148 -28.31 21.87 9.18
C VAL A 148 -27.19 21.87 8.13
N ASN A 149 -26.38 20.80 8.07
CA ASN A 149 -25.26 20.69 7.13
C ASN A 149 -25.57 19.78 5.93
N ARG A 150 -26.82 19.33 5.78
CA ARG A 150 -27.25 18.49 4.67
C ARG A 150 -27.08 19.25 3.35
N GLY A 151 -26.46 18.61 2.36
CA GLY A 151 -26.11 19.23 1.08
C GLY A 151 -24.85 20.12 1.13
N VAL A 152 -24.25 20.34 2.30
CA VAL A 152 -23.02 21.14 2.44
C VAL A 152 -21.83 20.24 2.74
N THR A 153 -21.94 19.39 3.76
CA THR A 153 -20.85 18.49 4.16
C THR A 153 -21.19 17.02 3.98
N TRP A 154 -22.48 16.68 3.85
CA TRP A 154 -22.96 15.32 3.71
C TRP A 154 -24.27 15.26 2.91
N HIS A 155 -24.56 14.10 2.32
CA HIS A 155 -25.79 13.89 1.54
C HIS A 155 -26.39 12.49 1.75
N PRO A 156 -27.74 12.34 1.89
CA PRO A 156 -28.37 11.04 2.12
C PRO A 156 -28.15 10.02 1.01
N GLU A 157 -28.02 10.44 -0.26
CA GLU A 157 -27.69 9.54 -1.38
C GLU A 157 -26.29 8.90 -1.25
N LEU A 158 -25.43 9.39 -0.34
CA LEU A 158 -24.12 8.82 -0.07
C LEU A 158 -24.15 7.81 1.10
N SER A 159 -25.27 7.66 1.81
CA SER A 159 -25.37 6.91 3.08
C SER A 159 -24.89 5.46 3.01
N ASP A 160 -25.11 4.77 1.90
CA ASP A 160 -24.80 3.35 1.70
C ASP A 160 -23.48 3.12 0.93
N LYS A 161 -22.72 4.15 0.54
CA LYS A 161 -21.58 4.01 -0.40
C LYS A 161 -20.26 3.59 0.21
N GLY A 162 -20.08 3.74 1.53
CA GLY A 162 -18.78 3.61 2.19
C GLY A 162 -18.06 2.28 1.93
N ALA A 163 -18.77 1.15 2.04
CA ALA A 163 -18.18 -0.16 1.78
C ALA A 163 -17.82 -0.37 0.31
N GLY A 164 -18.69 0.03 -0.62
CA GLY A 164 -18.45 -0.11 -2.06
C GLY A 164 -17.29 0.77 -2.55
N ILE A 165 -17.15 1.99 -1.99
CA ILE A 165 -16.03 2.88 -2.30
C ILE A 165 -14.69 2.24 -1.93
N LYS A 166 -14.57 1.61 -0.75
CA LYS A 166 -13.34 0.90 -0.37
C LYS A 166 -12.97 -0.16 -1.42
N THR A 167 -13.95 -0.95 -1.87
CA THR A 167 -13.75 -1.96 -2.91
C THR A 167 -13.31 -1.35 -4.24
N HIS A 168 -13.92 -0.24 -4.67
CA HIS A 168 -13.54 0.44 -5.90
C HIS A 168 -12.10 0.96 -5.86
N TYR A 169 -11.67 1.54 -4.73
CA TYR A 169 -10.29 2.01 -4.56
C TYR A 169 -9.28 0.87 -4.67
N TYR A 170 -9.52 -0.22 -3.93
CA TYR A 170 -8.66 -1.40 -3.98
C TYR A 170 -8.58 -1.97 -5.39
N TRP A 171 -9.74 -2.12 -6.05
CA TRP A 171 -9.82 -2.62 -7.42
C TRP A 171 -9.11 -1.70 -8.41
N ALA A 172 -9.26 -0.38 -8.28
CA ALA A 172 -8.62 0.60 -9.16
C ALA A 172 -7.10 0.52 -9.07
N MET A 173 -6.53 0.44 -7.87
CA MET A 173 -5.08 0.26 -7.66
C MET A 173 -4.59 -1.08 -8.21
N LYS A 174 -5.34 -2.16 -7.99
CA LYS A 174 -4.96 -3.49 -8.48
C LYS A 174 -4.88 -3.60 -10.00
N THR A 175 -5.78 -2.92 -10.70
CA THR A 175 -5.96 -3.13 -12.13
C THR A 175 -5.35 -2.02 -12.98
N CYS A 176 -4.69 -1.01 -12.37
CA CYS A 176 -4.18 0.17 -13.08
C CYS A 176 -2.89 -0.12 -13.86
N ASP A 177 -2.35 -1.33 -13.79
CA ASP A 177 -1.19 -1.78 -14.57
C ASP A 177 0.04 -0.85 -14.43
N GLY A 178 0.22 -0.21 -13.27
CA GLY A 178 1.33 0.72 -13.05
C GLY A 178 1.07 2.17 -13.49
N ASP A 179 -0.11 2.45 -14.06
CA ASP A 179 -0.44 3.77 -14.62
C ASP A 179 -1.17 4.67 -13.58
N PRO A 180 -0.53 5.76 -13.11
CA PRO A 180 -1.12 6.67 -12.13
C PRO A 180 -2.31 7.46 -12.68
N ASP A 181 -2.35 7.77 -13.97
CA ASP A 181 -3.45 8.50 -14.58
C ASP A 181 -4.66 7.59 -14.80
N LEU A 182 -4.42 6.31 -15.15
CA LEU A 182 -5.46 5.30 -15.18
C LEU A 182 -6.07 5.06 -13.79
N LEU A 183 -5.25 5.09 -12.73
CA LEU A 183 -5.74 5.03 -11.35
C LEU A 183 -6.68 6.21 -11.06
N ARG A 184 -6.26 7.45 -11.33
CA ARG A 184 -7.11 8.64 -11.14
C ARG A 184 -8.40 8.57 -11.95
N PHE A 185 -8.30 8.22 -13.23
CA PHE A 185 -9.45 8.06 -14.12
C PHE A 185 -10.50 7.11 -13.54
N ARG A 186 -10.05 5.98 -12.98
CA ARG A 186 -10.96 4.99 -12.39
C ARG A 186 -11.56 5.44 -11.08
N LEU A 187 -10.80 6.18 -10.26
CA LEU A 187 -11.32 6.79 -9.05
C LEU A 187 -12.40 7.84 -9.37
N ASP A 188 -12.17 8.71 -10.36
CA ASP A 188 -13.18 9.67 -10.81
C ASP A 188 -14.43 8.97 -11.37
N ASN A 189 -14.26 7.84 -12.05
CA ASN A 189 -15.36 7.06 -12.59
C ASN A 189 -16.28 6.46 -11.52
N ILE A 190 -15.87 6.37 -10.26
CA ILE A 190 -16.73 5.89 -9.15
C ILE A 190 -18.01 6.72 -9.05
N VAL A 191 -17.91 8.04 -9.27
CA VAL A 191 -19.06 8.95 -9.22
C VAL A 191 -20.07 8.59 -10.31
N ARG A 192 -19.58 8.45 -11.55
CA ARG A 192 -20.41 8.09 -12.71
C ARG A 192 -21.04 6.71 -12.54
N HIS A 193 -20.29 5.75 -12.00
CA HIS A 193 -20.81 4.42 -11.68
C HIS A 193 -22.01 4.50 -10.73
N TYR A 194 -21.94 5.31 -9.67
CA TYR A 194 -23.07 5.51 -8.75
C TYR A 194 -24.19 6.39 -9.31
N GLN A 195 -23.94 7.17 -10.37
CA GLN A 195 -24.97 7.85 -11.17
C GLN A 195 -25.64 6.92 -12.18
N ASN A 196 -25.33 5.61 -12.16
CA ASN A 196 -25.81 4.63 -13.13
C ASN A 196 -25.31 4.89 -14.57
N ASP A 197 -24.20 5.63 -14.71
CA ASP A 197 -23.50 5.84 -15.98
C ASP A 197 -22.31 4.90 -16.08
N HIS A 198 -22.51 3.79 -16.79
CA HIS A 198 -21.53 2.72 -16.91
C HIS A 198 -20.65 2.82 -18.16
N ARG A 199 -20.68 3.93 -18.91
CA ARG A 199 -19.91 4.07 -20.17
C ARG A 199 -18.42 3.79 -19.97
N ASN A 200 -17.85 4.37 -18.93
CA ASN A 200 -16.42 4.30 -18.58
C ASN A 200 -16.07 3.18 -17.59
N CYS A 201 -17.03 2.31 -17.25
CA CYS A 201 -16.73 1.15 -16.42
C CYS A 201 -15.86 0.15 -17.20
N PHE A 202 -14.89 -0.46 -16.51
CA PHE A 202 -13.91 -1.35 -17.12
C PHE A 202 -14.57 -2.57 -17.76
N ALA A 203 -14.31 -2.81 -19.04
CA ALA A 203 -14.89 -3.90 -19.80
C ALA A 203 -14.15 -5.25 -19.61
N GLY A 204 -12.99 -5.23 -18.96
CA GLY A 204 -12.10 -6.40 -18.87
C GLY A 204 -10.90 -6.28 -19.80
N ASN A 205 -9.87 -7.07 -19.52
CA ASN A 205 -8.75 -7.30 -20.41
C ASN A 205 -8.23 -8.73 -20.21
N VAL A 206 -7.11 -9.08 -20.86
CA VAL A 206 -6.51 -10.42 -20.76
C VAL A 206 -6.10 -10.78 -19.31
N ARG A 207 -5.78 -9.78 -18.48
CA ARG A 207 -5.29 -9.98 -17.10
C ARG A 207 -6.41 -9.96 -16.06
N HIS A 208 -7.50 -9.25 -16.32
CA HIS A 208 -8.52 -8.95 -15.33
C HIS A 208 -9.93 -9.00 -15.91
N PRO A 209 -10.90 -9.62 -15.20
CA PRO A 209 -12.29 -9.61 -15.62
C PRO A 209 -12.87 -8.19 -15.58
N GLY A 210 -13.85 -7.94 -16.44
CA GLY A 210 -14.60 -6.69 -16.47
C GLY A 210 -15.40 -6.44 -15.20
N ALA A 211 -15.78 -5.18 -14.99
CA ALA A 211 -16.72 -4.84 -13.93
C ALA A 211 -18.05 -5.53 -14.17
N ARG A 212 -18.72 -6.00 -13.11
CA ARG A 212 -20.01 -6.72 -13.21
C ARG A 212 -21.05 -5.97 -14.06
N CYS A 213 -21.12 -4.64 -13.94
CA CYS A 213 -22.01 -3.79 -14.74
C CYS A 213 -21.77 -3.80 -16.27
N LYS A 214 -20.65 -4.37 -16.72
CA LYS A 214 -20.34 -4.58 -18.14
C LYS A 214 -20.50 -6.04 -18.58
N THR A 215 -20.37 -6.98 -17.64
CA THR A 215 -20.28 -8.42 -17.95
C THR A 215 -21.56 -9.18 -17.61
N ASP A 216 -22.39 -8.67 -16.71
CA ASP A 216 -23.64 -9.28 -16.26
C ASP A 216 -24.84 -8.58 -16.94
N PRO A 217 -25.55 -9.26 -17.86
CA PRO A 217 -26.73 -8.69 -18.53
C PRO A 217 -27.86 -8.32 -17.57
N ASN A 218 -27.90 -8.94 -16.39
CA ASN A 218 -28.91 -8.71 -15.35
C ASN A 218 -28.36 -7.83 -14.22
N TYR A 219 -27.34 -7.02 -14.50
CA TYR A 219 -26.78 -6.12 -13.50
C TYR A 219 -27.79 -5.06 -13.08
N GLU A 220 -28.10 -5.04 -11.79
CA GLU A 220 -28.87 -3.98 -11.15
C GLU A 220 -28.03 -3.29 -10.05
N PRO A 221 -28.06 -1.95 -9.97
CA PRO A 221 -27.41 -1.23 -8.89
C PRO A 221 -27.98 -1.65 -7.52
N THR A 222 -27.12 -2.17 -6.65
CA THR A 222 -27.51 -2.57 -5.27
C THR A 222 -27.51 -1.40 -4.29
N ARG A 223 -27.05 -0.23 -4.72
CA ARG A 223 -26.90 0.99 -3.90
C ARG A 223 -27.76 2.10 -4.48
N THR A 224 -28.18 3.01 -3.62
CA THR A 224 -28.95 4.21 -3.98
C THR A 224 -28.29 4.95 -5.14
N THR A 225 -28.98 5.19 -6.26
CA THR A 225 -28.41 5.96 -7.37
C THR A 225 -28.19 7.41 -6.94
N ILE A 226 -27.06 8.00 -7.33
CA ILE A 226 -26.80 9.44 -7.16
C ILE A 226 -27.54 10.19 -8.26
N ARG A 227 -28.49 11.05 -7.85
CA ARG A 227 -29.27 11.90 -8.75
C ARG A 227 -29.01 13.38 -8.47
N ASP A 228 -28.74 13.72 -7.22
CA ASP A 228 -28.48 15.09 -6.81
C ASP A 228 -27.04 15.51 -7.23
N PRO A 229 -26.87 16.61 -8.00
CA PRO A 229 -25.54 17.10 -8.37
C PRO A 229 -24.67 17.47 -7.16
N VAL A 230 -25.28 17.87 -6.03
CA VAL A 230 -24.58 18.15 -4.78
C VAL A 230 -23.96 16.88 -4.20
N ALA A 231 -24.69 15.76 -4.24
CA ALA A 231 -24.17 14.47 -3.79
C ALA A 231 -22.99 14.01 -4.64
N ALA A 232 -23.10 14.14 -5.96
CA ALA A 232 -22.01 13.84 -6.89
C ALA A 232 -20.78 14.70 -6.59
N GLN A 233 -20.96 16.01 -6.41
CA GLN A 233 -19.86 16.93 -6.13
C GLN A 233 -19.19 16.64 -4.77
N LEU A 234 -19.95 16.29 -3.74
CA LEU A 234 -19.40 15.89 -2.43
C LEU A 234 -18.55 14.62 -2.55
N LEU A 235 -19.03 13.63 -3.31
CA LEU A 235 -18.27 12.41 -3.56
C LEU A 235 -16.99 12.70 -4.35
N THR A 236 -17.06 13.45 -5.45
CA THR A 236 -15.89 13.86 -6.25
C THR A 236 -14.84 14.54 -5.37
N ARG A 237 -15.22 15.56 -4.60
CA ARG A 237 -14.30 16.28 -3.72
C ARG A 237 -13.69 15.36 -2.66
N TRP A 238 -14.45 14.43 -2.12
CA TRP A 238 -13.95 13.47 -1.14
C TRP A 238 -12.92 12.52 -1.77
N ILE A 239 -13.18 12.04 -2.99
CA ILE A 239 -12.28 11.16 -3.74
C ILE A 239 -10.97 11.89 -4.05
N GLN A 240 -11.07 13.11 -4.59
CA GLN A 240 -9.91 13.90 -5.02
C GLN A 240 -9.03 14.38 -3.84
N LYS A 241 -9.59 14.46 -2.64
CA LYS A 241 -8.86 14.73 -1.39
C LYS A 241 -8.23 13.49 -0.76
N SER A 242 -8.47 12.30 -1.31
CA SER A 242 -7.85 11.09 -0.80
C SER A 242 -6.36 11.06 -1.15
N THR A 243 -5.54 10.54 -0.23
CA THR A 243 -4.09 10.44 -0.42
C THR A 243 -3.72 9.60 -1.65
N ILE A 244 -4.55 8.61 -1.99
CA ILE A 244 -4.38 7.74 -3.14
C ILE A 244 -4.59 8.52 -4.45
N TYR A 245 -5.52 9.48 -4.47
CA TYR A 245 -5.75 10.32 -5.65
C TYR A 245 -4.66 11.39 -5.80
N GLU A 246 -4.22 11.98 -4.69
CA GLU A 246 -3.18 13.01 -4.64
C GLU A 246 -1.82 12.45 -5.08
N TRP A 247 -1.45 11.28 -4.55
CA TRP A 247 -0.14 10.63 -4.76
C TRP A 247 -0.27 9.26 -5.43
N PRO A 248 -0.85 9.15 -6.65
CA PRO A 248 -1.18 7.85 -7.25
C PRO A 248 0.04 7.01 -7.55
N LEU A 249 1.17 7.62 -7.91
CA LEU A 249 2.42 6.92 -8.22
C LEU A 249 2.90 6.06 -7.05
N ASP A 250 2.63 6.48 -5.81
CA ASP A 250 2.99 5.72 -4.63
C ASP A 250 2.12 4.47 -4.45
N TYR A 251 1.02 4.29 -5.19
CA TYR A 251 0.08 3.19 -5.00
C TYR A 251 -0.07 2.26 -6.22
N VAL A 252 0.61 2.57 -7.32
CA VAL A 252 0.54 1.74 -8.55
C VAL A 252 1.53 0.58 -8.54
N ASN A 253 2.63 0.69 -7.78
CA ASN A 253 3.76 -0.26 -7.83
C ASN A 253 3.62 -1.46 -6.88
N VAL A 254 2.98 -1.28 -5.72
CA VAL A 254 2.91 -2.29 -4.63
C VAL A 254 1.49 -2.87 -4.48
N SER A 255 0.74 -2.92 -5.58
CA SER A 255 -0.61 -3.49 -5.62
C SER A 255 -0.62 -5.00 -5.89
N LYS A 256 0.52 -5.60 -6.26
CA LYS A 256 0.53 -6.95 -6.84
C LYS A 256 0.18 -8.06 -5.86
N PHE A 257 0.66 -8.09 -4.61
CA PHE A 257 0.43 -9.29 -3.78
C PHE A 257 0.47 -9.11 -2.26
N LEU A 258 0.13 -7.93 -1.72
CA LEU A 258 -0.10 -7.81 -0.28
C LEU A 258 -1.41 -8.54 0.11
N ILE A 259 -1.24 -9.83 0.37
CA ILE A 259 -2.04 -10.77 1.17
C ILE A 259 -3.30 -11.34 0.48
N SER A 260 -3.10 -12.40 -0.31
CA SER A 260 -4.15 -13.40 -0.63
C SER A 260 -4.22 -14.51 0.42
N HIS A 261 -4.05 -14.21 1.71
CA HIS A 261 -4.23 -15.20 2.78
C HIS A 261 -4.81 -14.53 4.04
N ARG A 262 -6.08 -14.11 3.97
CA ARG A 262 -7.04 -14.16 5.08
C ARG A 262 -8.45 -14.29 4.54
#